data_AF-A0A183TIM4-F1
#
_entry.id   AF-A0A183TIM4-F1
#
_cell.length_a   1.000
_cell.length_b   1.000
_cell.length_c   1.000
_cell.angle_alpha   90.00
_cell.angle_beta   90.00
_cell.angle_gamma   90.00
#
_symmetry.space_group_name_H-M   'P 1'
#
loop_
_entity.id
_entity.type
_entity.pdbx_description
1 polymer ?
#
loop_
_entity_poly.entity_id
_entity_poly.type
_entity_poly.pdbx_seq_one_letter_code
_entity_poly.pdbx_strand_id
1 'polypeptide(L)'
;MMKTGTTLAGVIYKDGVVLGADTRATEGTIIADKSAEKIHFIADNIYCCGAGTSADTQMVTRMVSSQIELHRLNTGRRPRVITALRLLKQHLFKYQGHVGAACILGGVDSFGPHLYGVHPHGSSDALPYMTMGSGCLAAMSVLEANFKPQMEKEEAMELVRQAIRAGVFNDLYSGTGVDLCVITKKDTEFLRGFDVSCEKGVRGGRYLPKAGKTEVLQRRLQKVEYDVVTTRVIRDVVVPEPMEM
;
A
#
# COMPACT_ATOMS: atom_id res chain seq x y z
N MET A 1 4.31 -22.15 -5.98
CA MET A 1 4.07 -20.70 -5.83
C MET A 1 4.51 -20.31 -4.43
N MET A 2 5.53 -19.46 -4.28
CA MET A 2 5.93 -18.93 -2.97
C MET A 2 4.74 -18.17 -2.39
N LYS A 3 4.31 -18.51 -1.17
CA LYS A 3 3.25 -17.79 -0.49
C LYS A 3 3.84 -16.48 0.04
N THR A 4 3.63 -15.39 -0.67
CA THR A 4 3.76 -14.05 -0.07
C THR A 4 2.48 -13.78 0.68
N GLY A 5 2.58 -13.32 1.93
CA GLY A 5 1.39 -13.01 2.67
C GLY A 5 1.15 -11.54 2.89
N THR A 6 -0.14 -11.23 2.89
CA THR A 6 -0.73 -9.91 2.73
C THR A 6 -2.22 -10.07 2.95
N THR A 7 -2.84 -9.09 3.60
CA THR A 7 -4.29 -8.97 3.68
C THR A 7 -4.70 -7.65 3.05
N LEU A 8 -5.53 -7.72 2.01
CA LEU A 8 -6.16 -6.57 1.39
C LEU A 8 -7.67 -6.65 1.56
N ALA A 9 -8.32 -5.51 1.70
CA ALA A 9 -9.77 -5.39 1.69
C ALA A 9 -10.18 -4.10 0.96
N GLY A 10 -11.37 -4.10 0.38
CA GLY A 10 -11.99 -2.92 -0.19
C GLY A 10 -13.50 -2.97 0.00
N VAL A 11 -14.11 -1.81 0.21
CA VAL A 11 -15.56 -1.63 0.41
C VAL A 11 -16.03 -0.38 -0.33
N ILE A 12 -17.15 -0.50 -1.04
CA ILE A 12 -17.92 0.63 -1.57
C ILE A 12 -18.86 1.12 -0.46
N TYR A 13 -18.86 2.42 -0.21
CA TYR A 13 -19.78 3.09 0.71
C TYR A 13 -20.55 4.20 -0.03
N LYS A 14 -21.43 4.92 0.65
CA LYS A 14 -22.39 5.84 -0.01
C LYS A 14 -21.74 6.90 -0.91
N ASP A 15 -20.58 7.45 -0.50
CA ASP A 15 -19.92 8.58 -1.20
C ASP A 15 -18.63 8.18 -1.94
N GLY A 16 -18.22 6.90 -1.89
CA GLY A 16 -16.92 6.51 -2.39
C GLY A 16 -16.50 5.06 -2.15
N VAL A 17 -15.19 4.87 -2.12
CA VAL A 17 -14.54 3.57 -1.87
C VAL A 17 -13.52 3.72 -0.75
N VAL A 18 -13.45 2.73 0.14
CA VAL A 18 -12.35 2.57 1.11
C VAL A 18 -11.54 1.34 0.72
N LEU A 19 -10.23 1.52 0.59
CA LEU A 19 -9.27 0.43 0.43
C LEU A 19 -8.45 0.29 1.70
N GLY A 20 -8.08 -0.94 2.06
CA GLY A 20 -7.26 -1.23 3.22
C GLY A 20 -6.22 -2.31 2.92
N ALA A 21 -5.07 -2.18 3.57
CA ALA A 21 -3.98 -3.15 3.49
C ALA A 21 -3.21 -3.22 4.81
N ASP A 22 -2.63 -4.38 5.09
CA ASP A 22 -1.62 -4.51 6.14
C ASP A 22 -0.23 -4.05 5.65
N THR A 23 0.70 -3.82 6.58
CA THR A 23 2.00 -3.18 6.30
C THR A 23 3.20 -4.15 6.38
N ARG A 24 2.96 -5.45 6.58
CA ARG A 24 4.03 -6.45 6.65
C ARG A 24 4.40 -6.98 5.26
N ALA A 25 5.69 -7.11 4.97
CA ALA A 25 6.20 -7.89 3.85
C ALA A 25 7.12 -9.00 4.35
N THR A 26 6.93 -10.22 3.84
CA THR A 26 7.68 -11.41 4.24
C THR A 26 8.52 -11.96 3.09
N GLU A 27 9.73 -12.40 3.40
CA GLU A 27 10.58 -13.20 2.52
C GLU A 27 10.71 -14.60 3.14
N GLY A 28 9.98 -15.57 2.58
CA GLY A 28 9.82 -16.87 3.21
C GLY A 28 9.19 -16.75 4.60
N THR A 29 9.88 -17.22 5.62
CA THR A 29 9.43 -17.18 7.02
C THR A 29 9.89 -15.94 7.79
N ILE A 30 10.65 -15.05 7.14
CA ILE A 30 11.24 -13.85 7.77
C ILE A 30 10.41 -12.63 7.37
N ILE A 31 10.15 -11.75 8.34
CA ILE A 31 9.59 -10.43 8.07
C ILE A 31 10.71 -9.55 7.50
N ALA A 32 10.63 -9.25 6.21
CA ALA A 32 11.61 -8.42 5.50
C ALA A 32 11.36 -6.93 5.74
N ASP A 33 10.08 -6.52 5.75
CA ASP A 33 9.66 -5.15 6.04
C ASP A 33 8.42 -5.13 6.94
N LYS A 34 8.39 -4.18 7.87
CA LYS A 34 7.28 -3.95 8.80
C LYS A 34 6.38 -2.80 8.37
N SER A 35 6.81 -1.95 7.43
CA SER A 35 6.07 -0.76 6.98
C SER A 35 5.97 -0.68 5.46
N ALA A 36 5.78 -1.82 4.80
CA ALA A 36 5.62 -1.92 3.36
C ALA A 36 4.31 -1.29 2.89
N GLU A 37 4.38 -0.46 1.85
CA GLU A 37 3.21 0.14 1.22
C GLU A 37 2.62 -0.81 0.15
N LYS A 38 1.33 -1.11 0.28
CA LYS A 38 0.63 -2.01 -0.65
C LYS A 38 -0.49 -1.33 -1.42
N ILE A 39 -0.84 -0.09 -1.05
CA ILE A 39 -1.83 0.73 -1.75
C ILE A 39 -1.08 1.66 -2.70
N HIS A 40 -1.20 1.41 -3.99
CA HIS A 40 -0.47 2.12 -5.03
C HIS A 40 -1.35 3.17 -5.71
N PHE A 41 -0.75 4.33 -5.98
CA PHE A 41 -1.37 5.40 -6.76
C PHE A 41 -1.51 4.99 -8.23
N ILE A 42 -2.68 5.21 -8.82
CA ILE A 42 -2.90 5.07 -10.27
C ILE A 42 -3.23 6.43 -10.89
N ALA A 43 -4.20 7.14 -10.32
CA ALA A 43 -4.62 8.49 -10.68
C ALA A 43 -5.24 9.18 -9.46
N ASP A 44 -5.50 10.49 -9.52
CA ASP A 44 -6.07 11.27 -8.41
C ASP A 44 -7.36 10.67 -7.82
N ASN A 45 -8.15 9.97 -8.65
CA ASN A 45 -9.41 9.34 -8.31
C ASN A 45 -9.38 7.80 -8.31
N ILE A 46 -8.20 7.18 -8.44
CA ILE A 46 -8.03 5.73 -8.59
C ILE A 46 -6.79 5.24 -7.83
N TYR A 47 -6.97 4.27 -6.95
CA TYR A 47 -5.89 3.56 -6.25
C TYR A 47 -6.03 2.05 -6.43
N CYS A 48 -4.91 1.35 -6.28
CA CYS A 48 -4.84 -0.09 -6.48
C CYS A 48 -4.04 -0.74 -5.37
N CYS A 49 -4.66 -1.67 -4.64
CA CYS A 49 -3.94 -2.51 -3.69
C CYS A 49 -3.33 -3.72 -4.41
N GLY A 50 -2.08 -4.08 -4.07
CA GLY A 50 -1.37 -5.22 -4.65
C GLY A 50 -1.12 -6.36 -3.67
N ALA A 51 -1.41 -7.58 -4.08
CA ALA A 51 -1.08 -8.83 -3.40
C ALA A 51 -0.41 -9.82 -4.37
N GLY A 52 0.25 -10.83 -3.81
CA GLY A 52 1.06 -11.77 -4.59
C GLY A 52 2.52 -11.32 -4.67
N THR A 53 3.17 -11.48 -5.81
CA THR A 53 4.58 -11.11 -5.98
C THR A 53 4.72 -9.58 -5.92
N SER A 54 5.38 -9.06 -4.87
CA SER A 54 5.48 -7.61 -4.62
C SER A 54 6.12 -6.83 -5.78
N ALA A 55 7.15 -7.39 -6.42
CA ALA A 55 7.79 -6.74 -7.57
C ALA A 55 6.83 -6.66 -8.78
N ASP A 56 6.06 -7.72 -9.03
CA ASP A 56 5.08 -7.75 -10.12
C ASP A 56 3.98 -6.72 -9.89
N THR A 57 3.41 -6.66 -8.69
CA THR A 57 2.35 -5.69 -8.35
C THR A 57 2.86 -4.26 -8.51
N GLN A 58 4.08 -3.96 -8.04
CA GLN A 58 4.66 -2.63 -8.14
C GLN A 58 4.91 -2.21 -9.60
N MET A 59 5.46 -3.11 -10.43
CA MET A 59 5.77 -2.78 -11.81
C MET A 59 4.52 -2.68 -12.68
N VAL A 60 3.53 -3.57 -12.48
CA VAL A 60 2.26 -3.54 -13.21
C VAL A 60 1.47 -2.28 -12.86
N THR A 61 1.33 -1.95 -11.57
CA THR A 61 0.60 -0.73 -11.16
C THR A 61 1.27 0.54 -11.65
N ARG A 62 2.61 0.63 -11.59
CA ARG A 62 3.37 1.77 -12.13
C ARG A 62 3.20 1.92 -13.64
N MET A 63 3.19 0.82 -14.38
CA MET A 63 2.94 0.82 -15.82
C MET A 63 1.53 1.33 -16.15
N VAL A 64 0.53 0.83 -15.44
CA VAL A 64 -0.87 1.24 -15.64
C VAL A 64 -1.06 2.71 -15.26
N SER A 65 -0.47 3.17 -14.15
CA SER A 65 -0.49 4.59 -13.76
C SER A 65 0.09 5.49 -14.86
N SER A 66 1.25 5.14 -15.43
CA SER A 66 1.85 5.89 -16.53
C SER A 66 0.95 5.95 -17.78
N GLN A 67 0.35 4.82 -18.17
CA GLN A 67 -0.56 4.77 -19.32
C GLN A 67 -1.86 5.56 -19.08
N ILE A 68 -2.39 5.52 -17.86
CA ILE A 68 -3.57 6.28 -17.47
C ILE A 68 -3.27 7.78 -17.46
N GLU A 69 -2.09 8.19 -17.00
CA GLU A 69 -1.68 9.60 -17.02
C GLU A 69 -1.53 10.12 -18.45
N LEU A 70 -0.89 9.35 -19.34
CA LEU A 70 -0.83 9.68 -20.77
C LEU A 70 -2.24 9.79 -21.39
N HIS A 71 -3.14 8.87 -21.04
CA HIS A 71 -4.53 8.93 -21.50
C HIS A 71 -5.27 10.16 -20.96
N ARG A 72 -5.05 10.54 -19.70
CA ARG A 72 -5.61 11.74 -19.08
C ARG A 72 -5.16 13.00 -19.80
N LEU A 73 -3.86 13.13 -20.06
CA LEU A 73 -3.26 14.27 -20.76
C LEU A 73 -3.78 14.39 -22.19
N ASN A 74 -3.91 13.27 -22.91
CA ASN A 74 -4.41 13.26 -24.28
C ASN A 74 -5.91 13.59 -24.37
N THR A 75 -6.73 13.12 -23.42
CA THR A 75 -8.18 13.35 -23.44
C THR A 75 -8.61 14.64 -22.76
N GLY A 76 -7.75 15.23 -21.92
CA GLY A 76 -8.08 16.37 -21.07
C GLY A 76 -9.19 16.09 -20.05
N ARG A 77 -9.46 14.81 -19.74
CA ARG A 77 -10.58 14.39 -18.88
C ARG A 77 -10.09 13.48 -17.75
N ARG A 78 -10.83 13.48 -16.63
CA ARG A 78 -10.55 12.57 -15.52
C ARG A 78 -10.68 11.09 -15.99
N PRO A 79 -9.71 10.22 -15.67
CA PRO A 79 -9.76 8.81 -16.05
C PRO A 79 -10.94 8.07 -15.42
N ARG A 80 -11.49 7.11 -16.18
CA ARG A 80 -12.51 6.17 -15.68
C ARG A 80 -11.85 4.95 -15.06
N VAL A 81 -12.46 4.39 -14.01
CA VAL A 81 -11.92 3.21 -13.31
C VAL A 81 -11.84 2.00 -14.25
N ILE A 82 -12.84 1.87 -15.14
CA ILE A 82 -12.90 0.78 -16.14
C ILE A 82 -11.71 0.77 -17.11
N THR A 83 -11.11 1.94 -17.41
CA THR A 83 -9.95 2.03 -18.28
C THR A 83 -8.74 1.38 -17.62
N ALA A 84 -8.50 1.69 -16.34
CA ALA A 84 -7.42 1.06 -15.57
C ALA A 84 -7.65 -0.45 -15.40
N LEU A 85 -8.89 -0.88 -15.14
CA LEU A 85 -9.27 -2.30 -15.10
C LEU A 85 -8.92 -3.02 -16.40
N ARG A 86 -9.24 -2.42 -17.55
CA ARG A 86 -9.00 -3.03 -18.86
C ARG A 86 -7.51 -3.20 -19.13
N LEU A 87 -6.70 -2.20 -18.81
CA LEU A 87 -5.24 -2.26 -18.96
C LEU A 87 -4.64 -3.36 -18.08
N LEU A 88 -5.03 -3.42 -16.80
CA LEU A 88 -4.59 -4.45 -15.86
C LEU A 88 -4.89 -5.85 -16.38
N LYS A 89 -6.16 -6.14 -16.69
CA LYS A 89 -6.56 -7.49 -17.08
C LYS A 89 -5.99 -7.93 -18.42
N GLN A 90 -5.87 -7.03 -19.40
CA GLN A 90 -5.24 -7.36 -20.68
C GLN A 90 -3.75 -7.65 -20.51
N HIS A 91 -3.06 -6.88 -19.66
CA HIS A 91 -1.67 -7.12 -19.36
C HIS A 91 -1.49 -8.48 -18.68
N LEU A 92 -2.21 -8.76 -17.59
CA LEU A 92 -2.09 -10.03 -16.86
C LEU A 92 -2.47 -11.24 -17.72
N PHE A 93 -3.55 -11.13 -18.51
CA PHE A 93 -3.93 -12.18 -19.45
C PHE A 93 -2.85 -12.43 -20.51
N LYS A 94 -2.18 -11.39 -21.02
CA LYS A 94 -1.08 -11.55 -22.00
C LYS A 94 0.05 -12.44 -21.47
N TYR A 95 0.33 -12.38 -20.17
CA TYR A 95 1.37 -13.19 -19.52
C TYR A 95 0.82 -14.52 -18.98
N GLN A 96 -0.45 -14.87 -19.21
CA GLN A 96 -1.03 -16.17 -18.88
C GLN A 96 -0.80 -16.60 -17.41
N GLY A 97 -0.79 -15.64 -16.48
CA GLY A 97 -0.58 -15.90 -15.04
C GLY A 97 0.87 -16.01 -14.56
N HIS A 98 1.87 -15.77 -15.43
CA HIS A 98 3.28 -15.73 -15.00
C HIS A 98 3.60 -14.49 -14.15
N VAL A 99 2.86 -13.40 -14.37
CA VAL A 99 2.91 -12.19 -13.56
C VAL A 99 1.99 -12.39 -12.37
N GLY A 100 2.56 -12.58 -11.18
CA GLY A 100 1.86 -12.97 -9.95
C GLY A 100 1.19 -11.81 -9.22
N ALA A 101 0.59 -10.87 -9.96
CA ALA A 101 -0.08 -9.70 -9.38
C ALA A 101 -1.59 -9.94 -9.24
N ALA A 102 -2.05 -9.92 -7.99
CA ALA A 102 -3.45 -9.92 -7.62
C ALA A 102 -3.80 -8.51 -7.11
N CYS A 103 -4.80 -7.87 -7.70
CA CYS A 103 -5.07 -6.45 -7.47
C CYS A 103 -6.50 -6.21 -7.02
N ILE A 104 -6.68 -5.28 -6.07
CA ILE A 104 -7.97 -4.64 -5.78
C ILE A 104 -7.88 -3.21 -6.29
N LEU A 105 -8.63 -2.90 -7.34
CA LEU A 105 -8.70 -1.58 -7.96
C LEU A 105 -9.95 -0.85 -7.46
N GLY A 106 -9.75 0.26 -6.76
CA GLY A 106 -10.82 1.12 -6.27
C GLY A 106 -10.72 2.52 -6.86
N GLY A 107 -11.86 3.12 -7.18
CA GLY A 107 -11.88 4.51 -7.62
C GLY A 107 -13.27 5.08 -7.72
N VAL A 108 -13.35 6.39 -7.90
CA VAL A 108 -14.62 7.11 -8.12
C VAL A 108 -14.52 7.86 -9.43
N ASP A 109 -15.44 7.59 -10.36
CA ASP A 109 -15.51 8.30 -11.63
C ASP A 109 -16.87 8.99 -11.85
N SER A 110 -17.14 9.44 -13.07
CA SER A 110 -18.37 10.14 -13.42
C SER A 110 -19.65 9.32 -13.19
N PHE A 111 -19.55 7.98 -13.18
CA PHE A 111 -20.67 7.07 -12.92
C PHE A 111 -20.80 6.66 -11.46
N GLY A 112 -19.84 7.04 -10.60
CA GLY A 112 -19.87 6.77 -9.18
C GLY A 112 -18.68 5.93 -8.70
N PRO A 113 -18.79 5.32 -7.51
CA PRO A 113 -17.75 4.47 -6.95
C PRO A 113 -17.73 3.09 -7.62
N HIS A 114 -16.52 2.60 -7.90
CA HIS A 114 -16.28 1.30 -8.49
C HIS A 114 -15.16 0.57 -7.75
N LEU A 115 -15.39 -0.72 -7.49
CA LEU A 115 -14.44 -1.62 -6.88
C LEU A 115 -14.33 -2.87 -7.74
N TYR A 116 -13.11 -3.18 -8.16
CA TYR A 116 -12.83 -4.32 -9.02
C TYR A 116 -11.69 -5.17 -8.46
N GLY A 117 -11.85 -6.48 -8.58
CA GLY A 117 -10.79 -7.44 -8.29
C GLY A 117 -10.19 -7.91 -9.60
N VAL A 118 -8.88 -8.02 -9.68
CA VAL A 118 -8.17 -8.60 -10.82
C VAL A 118 -7.23 -9.67 -10.33
N HIS A 119 -7.42 -10.90 -10.80
CA HIS A 119 -6.58 -12.03 -10.44
C HIS A 119 -5.41 -12.18 -11.42
N PRO A 120 -4.32 -12.88 -11.07
CA PRO A 120 -3.12 -13.00 -11.90
C PRO A 120 -3.35 -13.52 -13.33
N HIS A 121 -4.43 -14.27 -13.57
CA HIS A 121 -4.78 -14.80 -14.89
C HIS A 121 -5.59 -13.80 -15.75
N GLY A 122 -5.88 -12.61 -15.24
CA GLY A 122 -6.67 -11.59 -15.93
C GLY A 122 -8.19 -11.73 -15.81
N SER A 123 -8.68 -12.66 -14.97
CA SER A 123 -10.10 -12.63 -14.57
C SER A 123 -10.38 -11.39 -13.73
N SER A 124 -11.58 -10.84 -13.87
CA SER A 124 -11.98 -9.61 -13.20
C SER A 124 -13.40 -9.67 -12.67
N ASP A 125 -13.59 -9.25 -11.42
CA ASP A 125 -14.86 -9.26 -10.72
C ASP A 125 -15.24 -7.84 -10.28
N ALA A 126 -16.54 -7.52 -10.24
CA ALA A 126 -17.08 -6.25 -9.78
C ALA A 126 -18.01 -6.51 -8.59
N LEU A 127 -17.61 -6.07 -7.39
CA LEU A 127 -18.30 -6.41 -6.15
C LEU A 127 -18.39 -5.19 -5.22
N PRO A 128 -19.39 -5.11 -4.33
CA PRO A 128 -19.52 -4.03 -3.36
C PRO A 128 -18.43 -4.05 -2.29
N TYR A 129 -17.86 -5.22 -2.02
CA TYR A 129 -16.71 -5.42 -1.14
C TYR A 129 -15.92 -6.63 -1.61
N MET A 130 -14.62 -6.68 -1.27
CA MET A 130 -13.78 -7.82 -1.60
C MET A 130 -12.51 -7.88 -0.76
N THR A 131 -11.88 -9.05 -0.72
CA THR A 131 -10.60 -9.28 -0.05
C THR A 131 -9.66 -10.05 -0.96
N MET A 132 -8.36 -9.83 -0.78
CA MET A 132 -7.30 -10.53 -1.53
C MET A 132 -6.09 -10.78 -0.63
N GLY A 133 -5.23 -11.72 -1.03
CA GLY A 133 -4.02 -12.11 -0.29
C GLY A 133 -4.22 -13.35 0.60
N SER A 134 -3.25 -13.63 1.48
CA SER A 134 -3.23 -14.82 2.34
C SER A 134 -4.26 -14.76 3.47
N GLY A 135 -4.44 -13.60 4.09
CA GLY A 135 -5.43 -13.40 5.17
C GLY A 135 -6.83 -13.04 4.68
N CYS A 136 -7.10 -13.23 3.38
CA CYS A 136 -8.36 -12.81 2.75
C CYS A 136 -9.60 -13.49 3.35
N LEU A 137 -9.48 -14.74 3.81
CA LEU A 137 -10.59 -15.49 4.39
C LEU A 137 -11.01 -14.94 5.75
N ALA A 138 -10.05 -14.55 6.59
CA ALA A 138 -10.32 -13.93 7.88
C ALA A 138 -10.87 -12.50 7.71
N ALA A 139 -10.40 -11.76 6.71
CA ALA A 139 -10.97 -10.47 6.37
C ALA A 139 -12.40 -10.62 5.82
N MET A 140 -12.65 -11.63 4.99
CA MET A 140 -13.96 -11.85 4.37
C MET A 140 -15.03 -12.17 5.41
N SER A 141 -14.71 -12.96 6.45
CA SER A 141 -15.70 -13.28 7.49
C SER A 141 -16.20 -12.03 8.23
N VAL A 142 -15.34 -11.03 8.44
CA VAL A 142 -15.73 -9.75 9.04
C VAL A 142 -16.58 -8.91 8.10
N LEU A 143 -16.21 -8.86 6.81
CA LEU A 143 -16.98 -8.12 5.80
C LEU A 143 -18.38 -8.72 5.64
N GLU A 144 -18.49 -10.04 5.46
CA GLU A 144 -19.77 -10.74 5.34
C GLU A 144 -20.68 -10.54 6.56
N ALA A 145 -20.11 -10.51 7.77
CA ALA A 145 -20.90 -10.37 8.99
C ALA A 145 -21.46 -8.95 9.22
N ASN A 146 -20.70 -7.92 8.81
CA ASN A 146 -20.96 -6.54 9.23
C ASN A 146 -21.25 -5.56 8.08
N PHE A 147 -21.07 -5.97 6.82
CA PHE A 147 -21.32 -5.11 5.68
C PHE A 147 -22.80 -4.73 5.57
N LYS A 148 -23.05 -3.44 5.33
CA LYS A 148 -24.36 -2.91 4.97
C LYS A 148 -24.25 -2.10 3.67
N PRO A 149 -25.26 -2.15 2.80
CA PRO A 149 -25.32 -1.22 1.68
C PRO A 149 -25.38 0.24 2.18
N GLN A 150 -24.74 1.16 1.47
CA GLN A 150 -24.80 2.61 1.71
C GLN A 150 -24.34 3.07 3.12
N MET A 151 -23.31 2.43 3.67
CA MET A 151 -22.68 2.89 4.91
C MET A 151 -22.10 4.30 4.80
N GLU A 152 -21.97 4.94 5.97
CA GLU A 152 -21.25 6.19 6.16
C GLU A 152 -19.73 6.00 6.02
N LYS A 153 -18.98 7.09 5.78
CA LYS A 153 -17.51 7.07 5.61
C LYS A 153 -16.83 6.38 6.81
N GLU A 154 -17.19 6.80 8.02
CA GLU A 154 -16.58 6.32 9.26
C GLU A 154 -16.92 4.85 9.53
N GLU A 155 -18.14 4.41 9.26
CA GLU A 155 -18.55 3.01 9.39
C GLU A 155 -17.80 2.13 8.39
N ALA A 156 -17.60 2.60 7.16
CA ALA A 156 -16.81 1.90 6.15
C ALA A 156 -15.33 1.80 6.50
N MET A 157 -14.73 2.88 7.02
CA MET A 157 -13.35 2.87 7.49
C MET A 157 -13.16 1.87 8.64
N GLU A 158 -14.08 1.87 9.60
CA GLU A 158 -14.05 0.95 10.73
C GLU A 158 -14.23 -0.51 10.29
N LEU A 159 -15.14 -0.78 9.36
CA LEU A 159 -15.34 -2.11 8.81
C LEU A 159 -14.07 -2.65 8.13
N VAL A 160 -13.43 -1.83 7.28
CA VAL A 160 -12.19 -2.20 6.61
C VAL A 160 -11.05 -2.39 7.63
N ARG A 161 -10.94 -1.51 8.63
CA ARG A 161 -9.97 -1.66 9.73
C ARG A 161 -10.14 -3.00 10.43
N GLN A 162 -11.35 -3.37 10.83
CA GLN A 162 -11.63 -4.64 11.49
C GLN A 162 -11.32 -5.85 10.59
N ALA A 163 -11.65 -5.77 9.30
CA ALA A 163 -11.36 -6.83 8.34
C ALA A 163 -9.85 -7.07 8.19
N ILE A 164 -9.05 -6.00 8.04
CA ILE A 164 -7.59 -6.13 7.99
C ILE A 164 -7.04 -6.65 9.32
N ARG A 165 -7.54 -6.16 10.47
CA ARG A 165 -7.13 -6.67 11.80
C ARG A 165 -7.39 -8.16 11.94
N ALA A 166 -8.53 -8.66 11.47
CA ALA A 166 -8.81 -10.08 11.49
C ALA A 166 -7.77 -10.86 10.68
N GLY A 167 -7.37 -10.36 9.50
CA GLY A 167 -6.23 -10.92 8.76
C GLY A 167 -4.92 -10.87 9.55
N VAL A 168 -4.58 -9.72 10.14
CA VAL A 168 -3.34 -9.52 10.93
C VAL A 168 -3.20 -10.51 12.09
N PHE A 169 -4.29 -10.81 12.81
CA PHE A 169 -4.23 -11.71 13.98
C PHE A 169 -4.41 -13.19 13.63
N ASN A 170 -4.96 -13.52 12.45
CA ASN A 170 -5.24 -14.91 12.06
C ASN A 170 -4.34 -15.43 10.91
N ASP A 171 -3.56 -14.57 10.26
CA ASP A 171 -2.59 -14.95 9.23
C ASP A 171 -1.15 -14.60 9.66
N LEU A 172 -0.25 -15.57 9.56
CA LEU A 172 1.14 -15.45 10.03
C LEU A 172 1.94 -14.40 9.24
N TYR A 173 1.59 -14.23 7.97
CA TYR A 173 2.34 -13.41 7.03
C TYR A 173 1.79 -11.99 6.90
N SER A 174 0.62 -11.72 7.47
CA SER A 174 0.04 -10.39 7.56
C SER A 174 0.38 -9.76 8.91
N GLY A 175 0.54 -8.43 8.99
CA GLY A 175 0.73 -7.81 10.31
C GLY A 175 1.22 -6.37 10.37
N THR A 176 1.69 -6.04 11.58
CA THR A 176 2.18 -4.72 12.03
C THR A 176 1.08 -3.68 12.21
N GLY A 177 0.50 -3.19 11.13
CA GLY A 177 -0.48 -2.11 11.16
C GLY A 177 -1.37 -2.10 9.92
N VAL A 178 -2.34 -1.20 9.92
CA VAL A 178 -3.36 -1.05 8.88
C VAL A 178 -3.21 0.32 8.23
N ASP A 179 -3.10 0.32 6.91
CA ASP A 179 -3.20 1.52 6.08
C ASP A 179 -4.57 1.56 5.43
N LEU A 180 -5.17 2.75 5.37
CA LEU A 180 -6.44 3.00 4.68
C LEU A 180 -6.27 4.03 3.57
N CYS A 181 -7.04 3.90 2.50
CA CYS A 181 -7.18 4.91 1.47
C CYS A 181 -8.67 5.16 1.23
N VAL A 182 -9.12 6.38 1.48
CA VAL A 182 -10.51 6.80 1.27
C VAL A 182 -10.58 7.63 0.01
N ILE A 183 -11.32 7.13 -0.97
CA ILE A 183 -11.47 7.77 -2.27
C ILE A 183 -12.90 8.31 -2.36
N THR A 184 -13.04 9.61 -2.53
CA THR A 184 -14.33 10.28 -2.77
C THR A 184 -14.36 10.88 -4.18
N LYS A 185 -15.49 11.47 -4.57
CA LYS A 185 -15.61 12.20 -5.85
C LYS A 185 -14.71 13.45 -5.92
N LYS A 186 -14.42 14.07 -4.77
CA LYS A 186 -13.66 15.33 -4.68
C LYS A 186 -12.19 15.06 -4.43
N ASP A 187 -11.93 14.35 -3.33
CA ASP A 187 -10.61 14.20 -2.73
C ASP A 187 -10.32 12.73 -2.43
N THR A 188 -9.03 12.42 -2.37
CA THR A 188 -8.53 11.12 -1.94
C THR A 188 -7.61 11.32 -0.74
N GLU A 189 -7.85 10.55 0.32
CA GLU A 189 -7.17 10.67 1.60
C GLU A 189 -6.47 9.35 1.92
N PHE A 190 -5.13 9.37 1.90
CA PHE A 190 -4.31 8.21 2.25
C PHE A 190 -3.86 8.32 3.71
N LEU A 191 -4.35 7.39 4.53
CA LEU A 191 -4.16 7.32 5.98
C LEU A 191 -3.18 6.19 6.29
N ARG A 192 -1.89 6.52 6.35
CA ARG A 192 -0.84 5.57 6.72
C ARG A 192 -0.78 5.39 8.23
N GLY A 193 -0.66 4.14 8.68
CA GLY A 193 -0.63 3.80 10.10
C GLY A 193 -1.92 4.16 10.83
N PHE A 194 -3.07 4.02 10.15
CA PHE A 194 -4.38 4.31 10.74
C PHE A 194 -4.63 3.49 12.01
N ASP A 195 -4.13 2.26 12.05
CA ASP A 195 -4.15 1.41 13.23
C ASP A 195 -2.83 0.66 13.38
N VAL A 196 -2.34 0.53 14.60
CA VAL A 196 -1.12 -0.21 14.94
C VAL A 196 -1.54 -1.38 15.82
N SER A 197 -1.51 -2.58 15.24
CA SER A 197 -1.95 -3.80 15.93
C SER A 197 -0.88 -4.35 16.87
N CYS A 198 0.40 -4.06 16.65
CA CYS A 198 1.51 -4.59 17.42
C CYS A 198 2.58 -3.53 17.69
N GLU A 199 2.81 -3.22 18.96
CA GLU A 199 3.89 -2.34 19.39
C GLU A 199 5.14 -3.14 19.76
N LYS A 200 6.30 -2.57 19.43
CA LYS A 200 7.58 -3.19 19.78
C LYS A 200 7.95 -2.79 21.21
N GLY A 201 8.21 -3.79 22.06
CA GLY A 201 8.70 -3.55 23.42
C GLY A 201 10.05 -2.82 23.48
N VAL A 202 10.30 -2.17 24.61
CA VAL A 202 11.56 -1.47 24.90
C VAL A 202 12.66 -2.50 25.18
N ARG A 203 13.87 -2.24 24.68
CA ARG A 203 15.03 -3.10 24.96
C ARG A 203 15.48 -2.90 26.41
N GLY A 204 15.55 -3.97 27.19
CA GLY A 204 16.00 -3.93 28.59
C GLY A 204 17.49 -3.65 28.80
N GLY A 205 18.30 -3.59 27.73
CA GLY A 205 19.73 -3.33 27.84
C GLY A 205 20.33 -2.70 26.59
N ARG A 206 21.45 -1.99 26.77
CA ARG A 206 22.22 -1.33 25.71
C ARG A 206 23.37 -2.25 25.27
N TYR A 207 23.39 -2.63 23.99
CA TYR A 207 24.45 -3.49 23.41
C TYR A 207 25.45 -2.74 22.53
N LEU A 208 25.42 -1.40 22.53
CA LEU A 208 26.35 -0.60 21.72
C LEU A 208 27.74 -0.64 22.36
N PRO A 209 28.76 -1.22 21.70
CA PRO A 209 30.11 -1.24 22.23
C PRO A 209 30.71 0.18 22.21
N LYS A 210 31.70 0.42 23.07
CA LYS A 210 32.52 1.65 23.01
C LYS A 210 33.32 1.68 21.70
N ALA A 211 33.71 2.88 21.26
CA ALA A 211 34.57 3.05 20.10
C ALA A 211 35.90 2.27 20.26
N GLY A 212 36.47 1.78 19.15
CA GLY A 212 37.73 1.03 19.14
C GLY A 212 37.61 -0.47 19.46
N LYS A 213 36.37 -1.02 19.55
CA LYS A 213 36.14 -2.46 19.78
C LYS A 213 36.13 -3.32 18.51
N THR A 214 36.07 -2.70 17.33
CA THR A 214 36.13 -3.38 16.04
C THR A 214 37.52 -3.15 15.44
N GLU A 215 38.22 -4.22 15.11
CA GLU A 215 39.52 -4.14 14.43
C GLU A 215 39.35 -3.63 13.00
N VAL A 216 40.16 -2.64 12.62
CA VAL A 216 40.14 -2.02 11.28
C VAL A 216 41.47 -2.33 10.60
N LEU A 217 41.44 -3.21 9.59
CA LEU A 217 42.64 -3.63 8.86
C LEU A 217 43.20 -2.51 7.96
N GLN A 218 42.32 -1.73 7.35
CA GLN A 218 42.70 -0.63 6.46
C GLN A 218 41.69 0.51 6.59
N ARG A 219 42.19 1.74 6.66
CA ARG A 219 41.38 2.95 6.65
C ARG A 219 41.88 3.89 5.56
N ARG A 220 41.00 4.29 4.65
CA ARG A 220 41.29 5.32 3.64
C ARG A 220 40.40 6.53 3.92
N LEU A 221 41.02 7.71 4.03
CA LEU A 221 40.32 8.98 4.14
C LEU A 221 40.52 9.72 2.82
N GLN A 222 39.42 10.02 2.12
CA GLN A 222 39.44 10.84 0.92
C GLN A 222 38.86 12.20 1.28
N LYS A 223 39.69 13.24 1.18
CA LYS A 223 39.20 14.62 1.26
C LYS A 223 38.43 14.90 -0.03
N VAL A 224 37.20 15.35 0.11
CA VAL A 224 36.38 15.80 -1.03
C VAL A 224 36.57 17.31 -1.11
N GLU A 225 37.27 17.76 -2.14
CA GLU A 225 37.30 19.18 -2.52
C GLU A 225 36.04 19.47 -3.35
N TYR A 226 35.32 20.52 -2.96
CA TYR A 226 34.14 20.99 -3.69
C TYR A 226 34.27 22.50 -3.86
N ASP A 227 34.04 23.00 -5.07
CA ASP A 227 33.86 24.42 -5.31
C ASP A 227 32.42 24.80 -4.95
N VAL A 228 32.25 25.77 -4.04
CA VAL A 228 30.93 26.31 -3.73
C VAL A 228 30.51 27.23 -4.89
N VAL A 229 29.88 26.67 -5.92
CA VAL A 229 29.46 27.41 -7.12
C VAL A 229 28.27 28.35 -6.84
N THR A 230 27.47 28.06 -5.81
CA THR A 230 26.38 28.95 -5.35
C THR A 230 26.11 28.76 -3.87
N THR A 231 26.27 29.83 -3.09
CA THR A 231 25.75 29.90 -1.72
C THR A 231 24.30 30.41 -1.79
N ARG A 232 23.32 29.51 -1.78
CA ARG A 232 21.95 29.92 -1.42
C ARG A 232 21.89 29.98 0.09
N VAL A 233 21.85 31.20 0.63
CA VAL A 233 21.54 31.41 2.04
C VAL A 233 20.08 31.01 2.26
N ILE A 234 19.86 29.77 2.68
CA ILE A 234 18.60 29.37 3.29
C ILE A 234 18.71 29.85 4.74
N ARG A 235 18.13 31.01 5.04
CA ARG A 235 17.87 31.39 6.44
C ARG A 235 16.82 30.42 6.98
N ASP A 236 17.03 30.04 8.24
CA ASP A 236 16.14 29.26 9.09
C ASP A 236 16.28 27.73 8.99
N VAL A 237 17.46 27.24 9.40
CA VAL A 237 17.51 25.99 10.19
C VAL A 237 17.90 26.39 11.60
N VAL A 238 16.91 26.48 12.49
CA VAL A 238 17.15 26.59 13.93
C VAL A 238 17.78 25.27 14.37
N VAL A 239 19.04 25.33 14.79
CA VAL A 239 19.75 24.20 15.37
C VAL A 239 19.09 23.89 16.72
N PRO A 240 18.55 22.68 16.97
CA PRO A 240 18.06 22.33 18.29
C PRO A 240 19.25 22.26 19.25
N GLU A 241 19.12 22.89 20.42
CA GLU A 241 20.14 22.82 21.47
C GLU A 241 20.39 21.36 21.88
N PRO A 242 21.65 21.00 22.19
CA PRO A 242 21.97 19.66 22.68
C PRO A 242 21.24 19.42 24.00
N MET A 243 20.41 18.37 24.02
CA MET A 243 19.75 17.90 25.23
C MET A 243 20.81 17.48 26.25
N GLU A 244 20.90 18.18 27.37
CA GLU A 244 21.74 17.79 28.51
C GLU A 244 21.30 16.41 29.04
N MET A 245 22.30 15.59 29.43
CA MET A 245 22.14 14.20 29.85
C MET A 245 21.31 14.01 31.12
#